data_AF-A0A087UBP9-F1
#
_entry.id   AF-A0A087UBP9-F1
#
_cell.length_a   1.000
_cell.length_b   1.000
_cell.length_c   1.000
_cell.angle_alpha   90.00
_cell.angle_beta   90.00
_cell.angle_gamma   90.00
#
_symmetry.space_group_name_H-M   'P 1'
#
loop_
_entity.id
_entity.type
_entity.pdbx_description
1 polymer ?
#
loop_
_entity_poly.entity_id
_entity_poly.type
_entity_poly.pdbx_seq_one_letter_code
_entity_poly.pdbx_strand_id
1 'polypeptide(L)'
;MRYLMLGRVSSWLRDKLLRVSLLLTAALGAIYLRCKIMGPRFVPAFSRLDNPAAVSVTPTRQLTYNYLLSVNAWLLLFPCNLCCDWTMSTIPLITGFWDVRNLATVMLYASVFFIVRTIFRLEEDAKMTLVMSLSLLTVPFLPASNLFFPVGFVVAERVLYIPSMGFCMIVAQGWN
;
A
#
# COMPACT_ATOMS: atom_id res chain seq x y z
N MET A 1 -12.30 -40.43 29.00
CA MET A 1 -12.91 -40.01 27.70
C MET A 1 -12.72 -38.51 27.42
N ARG A 2 -11.50 -37.96 27.52
CA ARG A 2 -11.24 -36.52 27.25
C ARG A 2 -10.13 -36.29 26.21
N TYR A 3 -9.54 -37.37 25.72
CA TYR A 3 -8.45 -37.39 24.73
C TYR A 3 -8.89 -37.80 23.32
N LEU A 4 -10.19 -38.05 23.11
CA LEU A 4 -10.71 -38.66 21.87
C LEU A 4 -11.40 -37.67 20.90
N MET A 5 -11.50 -36.38 21.22
CA MET A 5 -12.32 -35.41 20.45
C MET A 5 -11.56 -34.16 19.95
N LEU A 6 -10.25 -34.04 20.20
CA LEU A 6 -9.44 -33.01 19.54
C LEU A 6 -8.39 -33.71 18.69
N GLY A 7 -8.72 -33.83 17.40
CA GLY A 7 -7.78 -34.18 16.35
C GLY A 7 -6.46 -33.45 16.60
N ARG A 8 -5.38 -34.24 16.61
CA ARG A 8 -4.05 -33.87 17.10
C ARG A 8 -3.45 -32.78 16.22
N VAL A 9 -3.86 -31.53 16.43
CA VAL A 9 -3.29 -30.36 15.75
C VAL A 9 -1.79 -30.36 16.04
N SER A 10 -0.97 -30.45 14.98
CA SER A 10 0.49 -30.45 15.05
C SER A 10 0.99 -29.34 15.98
N SER A 11 1.97 -29.64 16.83
CA SER A 11 2.57 -28.66 17.76
C SER A 11 3.02 -27.39 17.02
N TRP A 12 3.57 -27.56 15.81
CA TRP A 12 3.91 -26.46 14.91
C TRP A 12 2.72 -25.57 14.57
N LEU A 13 1.56 -26.15 14.25
CA LEU A 13 0.35 -25.38 13.92
C LEU A 13 -0.17 -24.66 15.16
N ARG A 14 -0.11 -25.29 16.35
CA ARG A 14 -0.50 -24.65 17.62
C ARG A 14 0.39 -23.44 17.92
N ASP A 15 1.71 -23.58 17.80
CA ASP A 15 2.64 -22.49 18.06
C ASP A 15 2.46 -21.34 17.07
N LYS A 16 2.20 -21.64 15.79
CA LYS A 16 1.89 -20.62 14.78
C LYS A 16 0.57 -19.92 15.07
N LEU A 17 -0.49 -20.67 15.37
CA LEU A 17 -1.80 -20.11 15.69
C LEU A 17 -1.75 -19.23 16.95
N LEU A 18 -1.00 -19.65 17.99
CA LEU A 18 -0.80 -18.87 19.20
C LEU A 18 -0.02 -17.58 18.94
N ARG A 19 1.05 -17.63 18.14
CA ARG A 19 1.81 -16.41 17.78
C ARG A 19 0.95 -15.46 16.95
N VAL A 20 0.24 -15.97 15.94
CA VAL A 20 -0.63 -15.16 15.08
C VAL A 20 -1.77 -14.56 15.88
N SER A 21 -2.42 -15.31 16.78
CA SER A 21 -3.49 -14.78 17.62
C SER A 21 -2.99 -13.75 18.62
N LEU A 22 -1.80 -13.94 19.21
CA LEU A 22 -1.18 -12.97 20.09
C LEU A 22 -0.83 -11.66 19.35
N LEU A 23 -0.27 -11.75 18.15
CA LEU A 23 0.01 -10.58 17.31
C LEU A 23 -1.28 -9.85 16.89
N LEU A 24 -2.32 -10.60 16.49
CA LEU A 24 -3.63 -10.02 16.13
C LEU A 24 -4.28 -9.32 17.32
N THR A 25 -4.30 -9.95 18.49
CA THR A 25 -4.89 -9.34 19.69
C THR A 25 -4.11 -8.11 20.14
N ALA A 26 -2.77 -8.14 20.10
CA ALA A 26 -1.94 -6.98 20.38
C ALA A 26 -2.18 -5.84 19.38
N ALA A 27 -2.24 -6.14 18.08
CA ALA A 27 -2.49 -5.15 17.03
C ALA A 27 -3.88 -4.51 17.17
N LEU A 28 -4.92 -5.31 17.37
CA LEU A 28 -6.28 -4.82 17.60
C LEU A 28 -6.37 -3.99 18.89
N GLY A 29 -5.68 -4.41 19.95
CA GLY A 29 -5.57 -3.65 21.20
C GLY A 29 -4.91 -2.29 21.00
N ALA A 30 -3.81 -2.23 20.23
CA ALA A 30 -3.13 -0.99 19.91
C ALA A 30 -4.00 -0.05 19.05
N ILE A 31 -4.71 -0.58 18.06
CA ILE A 31 -5.65 0.20 17.23
C ILE A 31 -6.79 0.74 18.09
N TYR A 32 -7.40 -0.10 18.93
CA TYR A 32 -8.47 0.32 19.83
C TYR A 32 -8.01 1.42 20.79
N LEU A 33 -6.84 1.24 21.42
CA LEU A 33 -6.25 2.26 22.29
C LEU A 33 -5.99 3.56 21.52
N ARG A 34 -5.46 3.47 20.30
CA ARG A 34 -5.21 4.64 19.44
C ARG A 34 -6.49 5.39 19.12
N CYS A 35 -7.56 4.68 18.74
CA CYS A 35 -8.88 5.25 18.48
C CYS A 35 -9.46 5.90 19.74
N LYS A 36 -9.35 5.25 20.89
CA LYS A 36 -9.81 5.79 22.18
C LYS A 36 -9.08 7.08 22.55
N ILE A 37 -7.76 7.15 22.33
CA ILE A 37 -6.95 8.35 22.56
C ILE A 37 -7.31 9.49 21.58
N MET A 38 -7.65 9.16 20.32
CA MET A 38 -8.03 10.14 19.29
C MET A 38 -9.37 10.83 19.57
N GLY A 39 -10.19 10.30 20.47
CA GLY A 39 -11.48 10.90 20.85
C GLY A 39 -12.55 10.81 19.76
N PRO A 40 -13.69 11.54 19.91
CA PRO A 40 -14.86 11.40 19.03
C PRO A 40 -14.66 11.93 17.60
N ARG A 41 -13.55 12.61 17.30
CA ARG A 41 -13.19 13.02 15.93
C ARG A 41 -12.44 11.89 15.24
N PHE A 42 -13.19 10.91 14.74
CA PHE A 42 -12.66 9.71 14.07
C PHE A 42 -11.84 10.00 12.80
N VAL A 43 -12.03 11.16 12.17
CA VAL A 43 -11.30 11.56 10.97
C VAL A 43 -10.70 12.95 11.19
N PRO A 44 -9.37 13.13 11.09
CA PRO A 44 -8.76 14.45 11.09
C PRO A 44 -9.32 15.26 9.91
N ALA A 45 -9.81 16.47 10.19
CA ALA A 45 -10.26 17.38 9.15
C ALA A 45 -9.03 17.98 8.45
N PHE A 46 -8.71 17.47 7.26
CA PHE A 46 -7.57 17.97 6.49
C PHE A 46 -7.89 19.31 5.83
N SER A 47 -6.95 20.24 5.92
CA SER A 47 -7.06 21.51 5.23
C SER A 47 -6.69 21.34 3.74
N ARG A 48 -7.06 22.32 2.90
CA ARG A 48 -6.65 22.34 1.48
C ARG A 48 -5.14 22.40 1.29
N LEU A 49 -4.40 22.90 2.29
CA LEU A 49 -2.94 23.01 2.26
C LEU A 49 -2.27 21.63 2.37
N ASP A 50 -2.88 20.74 3.16
CA ASP A 50 -2.35 19.40 3.43
C ASP A 50 -2.58 18.49 2.22
N ASN A 51 -3.83 18.36 1.78
CA ASN A 51 -4.20 17.55 0.63
C ASN A 51 -5.25 18.26 -0.23
N PRO A 52 -4.84 18.99 -1.29
CA PRO A 52 -5.77 19.70 -2.16
C PRO A 52 -6.70 18.74 -2.93
N ALA A 53 -6.25 17.51 -3.20
CA ALA A 53 -7.05 16.50 -3.88
C ALA A 53 -8.20 15.99 -3.00
N ALA A 54 -8.00 15.86 -1.68
CA ALA A 54 -9.04 15.43 -0.74
C ALA A 54 -10.24 16.37 -0.69
N VAL A 55 -10.02 17.68 -0.87
CA VAL A 55 -11.06 18.71 -0.85
C VAL A 55 -11.69 18.95 -2.23
N SER A 56 -11.12 18.37 -3.28
CA SER A 56 -11.61 18.52 -4.65
C SER A 56 -12.86 17.69 -4.94
N VAL A 57 -13.66 18.14 -5.91
CA VAL A 57 -14.87 17.42 -6.37
C VAL A 57 -14.52 16.15 -7.14
N THR A 58 -15.40 15.17 -7.12
CA THR A 58 -15.35 14.03 -8.06
C THR A 58 -15.71 14.53 -9.46
N PRO A 59 -14.98 14.14 -10.53
CA PRO A 59 -14.01 13.05 -10.63
C PRO A 59 -12.53 13.42 -10.41
N THR A 60 -12.19 14.72 -10.36
CA THR A 60 -10.82 15.25 -10.19
C THR A 60 -10.07 14.58 -9.04
N ARG A 61 -10.76 14.35 -7.91
CA ARG A 61 -10.21 13.64 -6.75
C ARG A 61 -9.70 12.24 -7.10
N GLN A 62 -10.52 11.44 -7.79
CA GLN A 62 -10.18 10.04 -8.12
C GLN A 62 -9.07 9.97 -9.16
N LEU A 63 -9.13 10.83 -10.19
CA LEU A 63 -8.07 10.91 -11.20
C LEU A 63 -6.73 11.26 -10.57
N THR A 64 -6.74 12.26 -9.68
CA THR A 64 -5.53 12.68 -8.98
C THR A 64 -5.00 11.57 -8.07
N TYR A 65 -5.84 10.88 -7.29
CA TYR A 65 -5.40 9.76 -6.44
C TYR A 65 -4.76 8.61 -7.23
N ASN A 66 -5.34 8.25 -8.37
CA ASN A 66 -4.74 7.22 -9.24
C ASN A 66 -3.41 7.69 -9.83
N TYR A 67 -3.28 8.98 -10.17
CA TYR A 67 -2.00 9.55 -10.61
C TYR A 67 -0.95 9.59 -9.50
N LEU A 68 -1.34 9.85 -8.26
CA LEU A 68 -0.42 9.79 -7.11
C LEU A 68 0.19 8.39 -6.96
N LEU A 69 -0.56 7.32 -7.23
CA LEU A 69 0.01 5.96 -7.26
C LEU A 69 1.15 5.85 -8.28
N SER A 70 0.99 6.50 -9.45
CA SER A 70 2.01 6.51 -10.51
C SER A 70 3.23 7.33 -10.13
N VAL A 71 3.05 8.47 -9.45
CA VAL A 71 4.16 9.27 -8.92
C VAL A 71 4.94 8.49 -7.85
N ASN A 72 4.23 7.77 -6.96
CA ASN A 72 4.86 6.91 -5.95
C ASN A 72 5.66 5.77 -6.60
N ALA A 73 5.13 5.13 -7.64
CA ALA A 73 5.85 4.10 -8.38
C ALA A 73 7.06 4.67 -9.13
N TRP A 74 6.94 5.88 -9.69
CA TRP A 74 8.06 6.57 -10.33
C TRP A 74 9.17 6.87 -9.34
N LEU A 75 8.85 7.34 -8.13
CA LEU A 75 9.84 7.56 -7.06
C LEU A 75 10.56 6.28 -6.63
N LEU A 76 9.88 5.12 -6.67
CA LEU A 76 10.51 3.81 -6.43
C LEU A 76 11.48 3.40 -7.54
N LEU A 77 11.11 3.65 -8.81
CA LEU A 77 11.93 3.29 -9.97
C LEU A 77 13.11 4.25 -10.17
N PHE A 78 12.85 5.55 -10.03
CA PHE A 78 13.81 6.61 -10.24
C PHE A 78 13.61 7.71 -9.18
N PRO A 79 14.40 7.70 -8.10
CA PRO A 79 14.29 8.65 -7.00
C PRO A 79 14.85 10.03 -7.41
N CYS A 80 14.09 10.74 -8.24
CA CYS A 80 14.39 12.09 -8.70
C CYS A 80 13.35 13.10 -8.19
N ASN A 81 13.75 14.35 -8.02
CA ASN A 81 12.89 15.45 -7.54
C ASN A 81 12.26 15.18 -6.15
N LEU A 82 13.05 14.65 -5.21
CA LEU A 82 12.62 14.49 -3.83
C LEU A 82 12.33 15.85 -3.19
N CYS A 83 11.29 15.91 -2.38
CA CYS A 83 10.85 17.13 -1.70
C CYS A 83 10.72 16.86 -0.20
N CYS A 84 11.24 17.78 0.61
CA CYS A 84 11.12 17.69 2.08
C CYS A 84 9.66 17.68 2.54
N ASP A 85 8.80 18.43 1.83
CA ASP A 85 7.37 18.46 2.06
C ASP A 85 6.61 18.53 0.72
N TRP A 86 5.62 17.67 0.54
CA TRP A 86 4.81 17.54 -0.69
C TRP A 86 3.44 18.21 -0.51
N THR A 87 3.45 19.48 -0.06
CA THR A 87 2.24 20.26 0.27
C THR A 87 1.87 21.28 -0.81
N MET A 88 0.73 21.96 -0.63
CA MET A 88 0.36 23.20 -1.35
C MET A 88 0.52 23.15 -2.88
N SER A 89 0.02 22.10 -3.52
CA SER A 89 -0.06 21.93 -4.99
C SER A 89 1.25 21.66 -5.74
N THR A 90 2.30 21.15 -5.08
CA THR A 90 3.49 20.60 -5.75
C THR A 90 3.12 19.63 -6.88
N ILE A 91 2.03 18.87 -6.71
CA ILE A 91 1.42 18.05 -7.76
C ILE A 91 0.11 18.71 -8.20
N PRO A 92 0.03 19.23 -9.44
CA PRO A 92 -1.19 19.85 -9.93
C PRO A 92 -2.32 18.83 -10.05
N LEU A 93 -3.55 19.22 -9.70
CA LEU A 93 -4.71 18.33 -9.81
C LEU A 93 -4.99 17.97 -11.27
N ILE A 94 -5.53 16.77 -11.49
CA ILE A 94 -5.97 16.32 -12.81
C ILE A 94 -7.45 16.60 -12.94
N THR A 95 -7.81 17.63 -13.71
CA THR A 95 -9.19 18.09 -13.87
C THR A 95 -9.93 17.42 -15.03
N GLY A 96 -9.21 16.77 -15.95
CA GLY A 96 -9.78 16.16 -17.14
C GLY A 96 -9.23 14.77 -17.45
N PHE A 97 -10.01 13.97 -18.18
CA PHE A 97 -9.63 12.62 -18.60
C PHE A 97 -8.54 12.63 -19.69
N TRP A 98 -8.47 13.69 -20.49
CA TRP A 98 -7.52 13.85 -21.61
C TRP A 98 -6.15 14.41 -21.22
N ASP A 99 -5.86 14.46 -19.91
CA ASP A 99 -4.54 14.87 -19.44
C ASP A 99 -3.49 13.79 -19.76
N VAL A 100 -2.34 14.20 -20.32
CA VAL A 100 -1.22 13.30 -20.63
C VAL A 100 -0.75 12.53 -19.40
N ARG A 101 -0.93 13.10 -18.20
CA ARG A 101 -0.58 12.47 -16.92
C ARG A 101 -1.38 11.20 -16.63
N ASN A 102 -2.58 11.05 -17.20
CA ASN A 102 -3.35 9.80 -17.11
C ASN A 102 -2.70 8.67 -17.91
N LEU A 103 -1.77 8.95 -18.83
CA LEU A 103 -0.98 7.89 -19.46
C LEU A 103 -0.13 7.14 -18.44
N ALA A 104 0.44 7.84 -17.45
CA ALA A 104 1.25 7.22 -16.40
C ALA A 104 0.42 6.26 -15.54
N THR A 105 -0.85 6.60 -15.25
CA THR A 105 -1.76 5.71 -14.52
C THR A 105 -2.10 4.48 -15.32
N VAL A 106 -2.39 4.64 -16.60
CA VAL A 106 -2.65 3.51 -17.52
C VAL A 106 -1.42 2.60 -17.60
N MET A 107 -0.22 3.16 -17.74
CA MET A 107 1.03 2.38 -17.77
C MET A 107 1.26 1.62 -16.46
N LEU A 108 0.95 2.21 -15.31
CA LEU A 108 1.06 1.54 -14.02
C LEU A 108 0.07 0.38 -13.90
N TYR A 109 -1.20 0.57 -14.26
CA TYR A 109 -2.18 -0.52 -14.22
C TYR A 109 -1.83 -1.62 -15.22
N ALA A 110 -1.31 -1.25 -16.39
CA ALA A 110 -0.82 -2.22 -17.37
C ALA A 110 0.35 -3.03 -16.80
N SER A 111 1.35 -2.40 -16.17
CA SER A 111 2.49 -3.12 -15.57
C SER A 111 2.05 -4.08 -14.45
N VAL A 112 1.14 -3.65 -13.58
CA VAL A 112 0.54 -4.52 -12.55
C VAL A 112 -0.19 -5.70 -13.20
N PHE A 113 -0.98 -5.46 -14.25
CA PHE A 113 -1.67 -6.52 -14.98
C PHE A 113 -0.70 -7.54 -15.60
N PHE A 114 0.39 -7.06 -16.22
CA PHE A 114 1.43 -7.93 -16.78
C PHE A 114 2.13 -8.75 -15.68
N ILE A 115 2.47 -8.14 -14.55
CA ILE A 115 3.08 -8.85 -13.41
C ILE A 115 2.14 -9.96 -12.91
N VAL A 116 0.86 -9.64 -12.70
CA VAL A 116 -0.14 -10.61 -12.26
C VAL A 116 -0.30 -11.76 -13.25
N ARG A 117 -0.32 -11.46 -14.56
CA ARG A 117 -0.37 -12.48 -15.60
C ARG A 117 0.88 -13.38 -15.60
N THR A 118 2.04 -12.80 -15.34
CA THR A 118 3.32 -13.52 -15.25
C THR A 118 3.32 -14.48 -14.05
N ILE A 119 2.79 -14.09 -12.89
CA ILE A 119 2.65 -14.96 -11.70
C ILE A 119 1.94 -16.28 -12.03
N PHE A 120 0.89 -16.24 -12.85
CA PHE A 120 0.15 -17.44 -13.25
C PHE A 120 0.90 -18.38 -14.20
N ARG A 121 2.06 -17.95 -14.73
CA ARG A 121 2.89 -18.72 -15.66
C ARG A 121 4.21 -19.19 -15.05
N LEU A 122 4.57 -18.71 -13.87
CA LEU A 122 5.82 -19.07 -13.19
C LEU A 122 5.72 -20.44 -12.50
N GLU A 123 6.87 -21.07 -12.34
CA GLU A 123 7.03 -22.24 -11.47
C GLU A 123 6.73 -21.88 -10.00
N GLU A 124 6.34 -22.88 -9.20
CA GLU A 124 5.87 -22.67 -7.81
C GLU A 124 6.88 -21.93 -6.93
N ASP A 125 8.18 -22.24 -7.05
CA ASP A 125 9.24 -21.63 -6.25
C ASP A 125 9.42 -20.14 -6.58
N ALA A 126 9.49 -19.83 -7.88
CA ALA A 126 9.61 -18.46 -8.36
C ALA A 126 8.34 -17.64 -8.07
N LYS A 127 7.17 -18.26 -8.22
CA LYS A 127 5.86 -17.69 -7.92
C LYS A 127 5.74 -17.31 -6.45
N MET A 128 6.14 -18.18 -5.53
CA MET A 128 6.07 -17.90 -4.09
C MET A 128 6.91 -16.69 -3.72
N THR A 129 8.13 -16.61 -4.24
CA THR A 129 9.06 -15.49 -3.96
C THR A 129 8.53 -14.18 -4.55
N LEU A 130 7.94 -14.22 -5.75
CA LEU A 130 7.36 -13.04 -6.39
C LEU A 130 6.09 -12.56 -5.67
N VAL A 131 5.23 -13.48 -5.22
CA VAL A 131 4.04 -13.15 -4.42
C VAL A 131 4.43 -12.56 -3.06
N MET A 132 5.45 -13.13 -2.40
CA MET A 132 5.96 -12.59 -1.14
C MET A 132 6.49 -11.16 -1.30
N SER A 133 7.33 -10.92 -2.30
CA SER A 133 7.89 -9.59 -2.55
C SER A 133 6.82 -8.56 -2.95
N LEU A 134 5.84 -8.93 -3.79
CA LEU A 134 4.68 -8.09 -4.08
C LEU A 134 3.82 -7.80 -2.86
N SER A 135 3.63 -8.77 -1.96
CA SER A 135 2.88 -8.56 -0.73
C SER A 135 3.58 -7.54 0.18
N LEU A 136 4.91 -7.61 0.28
CA LEU A 136 5.72 -6.65 1.03
C LEU A 136 5.69 -5.25 0.38
N LEU A 137 5.54 -5.17 -0.94
CA LEU A 137 5.41 -3.91 -1.67
C LEU A 137 4.03 -3.26 -1.48
N THR A 138 2.96 -4.05 -1.60
CA THR A 138 1.58 -3.54 -1.68
C THR A 138 0.91 -3.35 -0.33
N VAL A 139 1.05 -4.31 0.60
CA VAL A 139 0.33 -4.31 1.89
C VAL A 139 0.66 -3.09 2.74
N PRO A 140 1.94 -2.68 2.91
CA PRO A 140 2.29 -1.50 3.69
C PRO A 140 1.87 -0.19 3.01
N PHE A 141 1.85 -0.17 1.68
CA PHE A 141 1.54 1.02 0.89
C PHE A 141 0.02 1.29 0.80
N LEU A 142 -0.79 0.23 0.82
CA LEU A 142 -2.24 0.31 0.64
C LEU A 142 -2.95 1.29 1.59
N PRO A 143 -2.73 1.29 2.92
CA PRO A 143 -3.39 2.23 3.83
C PRO A 143 -2.97 3.70 3.59
N ALA A 144 -1.80 3.93 3.01
CA ALA A 144 -1.25 5.25 2.75
C ALA A 144 -1.54 5.78 1.32
N SER A 145 -2.08 4.94 0.43
CA SER A 145 -2.26 5.22 -1.00
C SER A 145 -3.37 6.22 -1.35
N ASN A 146 -4.07 6.80 -0.36
CA ASN A 146 -5.26 7.66 -0.54
C ASN A 146 -6.48 6.96 -1.22
N LEU A 147 -6.40 5.67 -1.56
CA LEU A 147 -7.47 4.93 -2.24
C LEU A 147 -8.63 4.54 -1.31
N PHE A 148 -8.31 4.01 -0.12
CA PHE A 148 -9.32 3.57 0.86
C PHE A 148 -9.75 4.67 1.81
N PHE A 149 -8.78 5.47 2.27
CA PHE A 149 -9.00 6.56 3.21
C PHE A 149 -8.21 7.77 2.74
N PRO A 150 -8.80 8.97 2.72
CA PRO A 150 -8.05 10.18 2.44
C PRO A 150 -7.03 10.38 3.56
N VAL A 151 -5.78 10.56 3.17
CA VAL A 151 -4.65 10.84 4.05
C VAL A 151 -4.27 12.32 3.90
N GLY A 152 -3.66 12.88 4.94
CA GLY A 152 -3.31 14.31 4.96
C GLY A 152 -2.14 14.71 4.06
N PHE A 153 -1.37 13.75 3.53
CA PHE A 153 -0.27 14.05 2.63
C PHE A 153 -0.60 13.64 1.18
N VAL A 154 -0.02 14.35 0.22
CA VAL A 154 -0.15 14.06 -1.21
C VAL A 154 0.79 12.92 -1.61
N VAL A 155 2.07 13.02 -1.25
CA VAL A 155 3.10 11.99 -1.42
C VAL A 155 3.94 11.94 -0.14
N ALA A 156 4.30 10.74 0.31
CA ALA A 156 5.16 10.57 1.47
C ALA A 156 6.27 9.57 1.17
N GLU A 157 7.49 10.07 1.02
CA GLU A 157 8.68 9.27 0.71
C GLU A 157 8.94 8.22 1.80
N ARG A 158 8.68 8.55 3.08
CA ARG A 158 8.85 7.64 4.21
C ARG A 158 7.93 6.41 4.15
N VAL A 159 6.79 6.52 3.47
CA VAL A 159 5.87 5.39 3.26
C VAL A 159 6.46 4.39 2.26
N LEU A 160 7.36 4.83 1.38
CA LEU A 160 7.98 4.00 0.34
C LEU A 160 9.17 3.18 0.86
N TYR A 161 9.61 3.33 2.11
CA TYR A 161 10.76 2.58 2.65
C TYR A 161 10.52 1.08 2.84
N ILE A 162 9.33 0.67 3.29
CA ILE A 162 9.00 -0.76 3.38
C ILE A 162 8.72 -1.33 1.97
N PRO A 163 7.94 -0.63 1.11
CA PRO A 163 7.74 -1.05 -0.27
C PRO A 163 9.03 -1.17 -1.10
N SER A 164 10.04 -0.31 -0.86
CA SER A 164 11.32 -0.38 -1.57
C SER A 164 12.09 -1.66 -1.26
N MET A 165 11.97 -2.22 -0.05
CA MET A 165 12.53 -3.55 0.26
C MET A 165 11.88 -4.63 -0.59
N GLY A 166 10.55 -4.59 -0.76
CA GLY A 166 9.83 -5.51 -1.65
C GLY A 166 10.26 -5.35 -3.11
N PHE A 167 10.45 -4.11 -3.56
CA PHE A 167 10.94 -3.82 -4.91
C PHE A 167 12.36 -4.40 -5.15
N CYS A 168 13.28 -4.21 -4.20
CA CYS A 168 14.63 -4.78 -4.29
C CYS A 168 14.61 -6.31 -4.38
N MET A 169 13.71 -7.00 -3.68
CA MET A 169 13.56 -8.45 -3.79
C MET A 169 13.10 -8.88 -5.18
N ILE A 170 12.17 -8.15 -5.81
CA ILE A 170 11.72 -8.43 -7.19
C ILE A 170 12.89 -8.27 -8.17
N VAL A 171 13.66 -7.17 -8.05
CA VAL A 171 14.80 -6.90 -8.95
C VAL A 171 15.89 -7.96 -8.78
N ALA A 172 16.22 -8.34 -7.54
CA ALA A 172 17.21 -9.37 -7.27
C ALA A 172 16.83 -10.71 -7.89
N GLN A 173 15.54 -11.07 -7.86
CA GLN A 173 15.05 -12.31 -8.44
C GLN A 173 15.04 -12.28 -9.98
N GLY A 174 14.80 -11.12 -10.60
CA GLY A 174 14.83 -10.96 -12.05
C GLY A 174 16.24 -10.92 -12.67
N TRP A 175 17.28 -10.78 -11.85
CA TRP A 175 18.67 -10.79 -12.31
C TRP A 175 19.25 -12.20 -12.45
N ASN A 176 18.68 -13.18 -11.77
CA ASN A 176 19.15 -14.56 -11.68
C ASN A 176 18.45 -15.47 -12.69
#